data_AF-A0A956QT96-F1
#
_entry.id   AF-A0A956QT96-F1
#
_cell.length_a   1.000
_cell.length_b   1.000
_cell.length_c   1.000
_cell.angle_alpha   90.00
_cell.angle_beta   90.00
_cell.angle_gamma   90.00
#
_symmetry.space_group_name_H-M   'P 1'
#
loop_
_entity.id
_entity.type
_entity.pdbx_description
1 polymer ?
#
loop_
_entity_poly.entity_id
_entity_poly.type
_entity_poly.pdbx_seq_one_letter_code
_entity_poly.pdbx_strand_id
1 'polypeptide(L)'
;MGLCQPFIFNELLTGASGIPGTSPTPDAHAVLLLLLLSLPELPELLGYGDELSGGETEVAPPWGHQMPVSALPMPEAFDMPEADAEPMTDVKPGLGVSRQSFVESFVAGTHPLSDAPLAPVKRYVGNEAHRPLLGSTVNSAPVPINLADIHQFKPGVYNAITDVPGIKVGQVTLVQPGADPIQTGITAVVPDMARLTNGQGNLATYGLSAYGDAISGYGEMTGLYGVRTLGVMNAPVIMTNTRAVGRVYSGVGMYYRKHFPGLWRTGLPIVGECWDGRYNTINTLSIEEQDAVEAIESASSGPVLQGRVGAGRGMRSFGLQGGLGSSSRQFEVGGKTYTVGVLVNSNHGQLEYMPQAMRDALTEAIGDVQQLSVQARAKELKPVGQEDGGSIVIVMATDLPMTSDQLALLVARATAGLAMVGSRLSITSGDFAIAFSTAKPVPLEKGAPPIQVQTRLSWDELNTLFDAAVEAVAEAQLNALVAGYGGGRR
;
A
#
# COMPACT_ATOMS: atom_id res chain seq x y z
N MET A 1 -25.39 45.03 13.40
CA MET A 1 -26.59 44.44 12.77
C MET A 1 -26.19 43.03 12.35
N GLY A 2 -26.71 41.92 12.85
CA GLY A 2 -27.76 41.63 13.83
C GLY A 2 -27.98 40.11 13.83
N LEU A 3 -28.10 39.53 15.02
CA LEU A 3 -28.93 38.37 15.38
C LEU A 3 -28.63 36.99 14.73
N CYS A 4 -27.93 36.13 15.48
CA CYS A 4 -28.57 34.99 16.14
C CYS A 4 -27.65 34.46 17.27
N GLN A 5 -28.21 34.39 18.47
CA GLN A 5 -27.55 34.09 19.74
C GLN A 5 -27.87 32.63 20.19
N PRO A 6 -27.28 32.13 21.30
CA PRO A 6 -26.94 30.74 21.54
C PRO A 6 -28.14 29.94 22.05
N PHE A 7 -28.50 28.85 21.36
CA PHE A 7 -29.56 27.93 21.80
C PHE A 7 -29.11 26.48 22.01
N ILE A 8 -27.84 26.14 21.78
CA ILE A 8 -27.37 24.73 21.86
C ILE A 8 -26.59 24.44 23.15
N PHE A 9 -26.05 25.46 23.83
CA PHE A 9 -25.23 25.23 25.03
C PHE A 9 -26.03 24.98 26.32
N ASN A 10 -27.32 25.36 26.37
CA ASN A 10 -28.12 25.25 27.60
C ASN A 10 -28.89 23.91 27.71
N GLU A 11 -29.05 23.15 26.62
CA GLU A 11 -29.69 21.82 26.64
C GLU A 11 -28.75 20.70 27.11
N LEU A 12 -27.42 20.87 26.98
CA LEU A 12 -26.43 19.89 27.43
C LEU A 12 -26.19 19.90 28.95
N LEU A 13 -26.52 21.00 29.64
CA LEU A 13 -26.33 21.14 31.09
C LEU A 13 -27.61 20.94 31.92
N THR A 14 -28.79 20.94 31.30
CA THR A 14 -30.08 20.76 32.00
C THR A 14 -30.72 19.37 31.81
N GLY A 15 -30.19 18.54 30.92
CA GLY A 15 -30.67 17.16 30.69
C GLY A 15 -30.26 16.11 31.74
N ALA A 16 -29.43 16.47 32.72
CA ALA A 16 -28.85 15.52 33.69
C ALA A 16 -29.29 15.72 35.15
N SER A 17 -30.36 16.49 35.42
CA SER A 17 -30.83 16.73 36.79
C SER A 17 -32.24 16.19 37.09
N GLY A 18 -32.73 15.22 36.31
CA GLY A 18 -34.10 14.69 36.43
C GLY A 18 -34.26 13.34 37.14
N ILE A 19 -33.17 12.65 37.52
CA ILE A 19 -33.26 11.32 38.16
C ILE A 19 -32.64 11.40 39.56
N PRO A 20 -33.43 11.31 40.64
CA PRO A 20 -32.87 11.20 41.98
C PRO A 20 -32.22 9.81 42.12
N GLY A 21 -30.89 9.75 42.26
CA GLY A 21 -30.20 8.52 42.68
C GLY A 21 -28.86 8.18 42.03
N THR A 22 -28.30 8.98 41.13
CA THR A 22 -27.01 8.65 40.47
C THR A 22 -26.00 9.78 40.59
N SER A 23 -24.88 9.53 41.27
CA SER A 23 -23.69 10.40 41.24
C SER A 23 -23.03 10.37 39.86
N PRO A 24 -22.56 11.50 39.31
CA PRO A 24 -21.84 11.50 38.04
C PRO A 24 -20.48 10.79 38.18
N THR A 25 -20.15 9.94 37.22
CA THR A 25 -18.90 9.16 37.15
C THR A 25 -17.72 10.03 36.69
N PRO A 26 -16.46 9.62 36.97
CA PRO A 26 -15.24 10.39 36.66
C PRO A 26 -15.04 10.77 35.18
N ASP A 27 -15.76 10.13 34.26
CA ASP A 27 -15.58 10.26 32.82
C ASP A 27 -16.12 11.57 32.24
N ALA A 28 -17.08 12.23 32.91
CA ALA A 28 -17.60 13.53 32.46
C ALA A 28 -16.56 14.67 32.59
N HIS A 29 -15.64 14.56 33.54
CA HIS A 29 -14.56 15.54 33.72
C HIS A 29 -13.44 15.37 32.69
N ALA A 30 -13.18 14.14 32.23
CA ALA A 30 -12.14 13.86 31.24
C ALA A 30 -12.52 14.40 29.84
N VAL A 31 -13.80 14.32 29.46
CA VAL A 31 -14.30 14.85 28.18
C VAL A 31 -14.24 16.39 28.16
N LEU A 32 -14.53 17.05 29.29
CA LEU A 32 -14.44 18.51 29.40
C LEU A 32 -12.98 19.00 29.33
N LEU A 33 -12.04 18.26 29.91
CA LEU A 33 -10.61 18.60 29.85
C LEU A 33 -10.03 18.47 28.43
N LEU A 34 -10.45 17.45 27.69
CA LEU A 34 -10.02 17.21 26.30
C LEU A 34 -10.57 18.26 25.32
N LEU A 35 -11.78 18.77 25.56
CA LEU A 35 -12.38 19.88 24.79
C LEU A 35 -11.73 21.24 25.11
N LEU A 36 -11.24 21.45 26.33
CA LEU A 36 -10.53 22.68 26.71
C LEU A 36 -9.09 22.73 26.17
N LEU A 37 -8.44 21.57 25.99
CA LEU A 37 -7.07 21.47 25.45
C LEU A 37 -6.99 21.56 23.92
N SER A 38 -8.13 21.64 23.22
CA SER A 38 -8.19 21.66 21.75
C SER A 38 -8.62 23.03 21.16
N LEU A 39 -8.66 24.08 21.98
CA LEU A 39 -8.92 25.45 21.53
C LEU A 39 -7.61 26.26 21.46
N PRO A 40 -7.30 26.93 20.32
CA PRO A 40 -5.99 27.51 20.08
C PRO A 40 -5.80 28.94 20.60
N GLU A 41 -6.42 29.38 21.72
CA GLU A 41 -6.22 30.75 22.26
C GLU A 41 -6.37 30.82 23.79
N LEU A 42 -5.50 30.13 24.53
CA LEU A 42 -5.52 30.05 26.00
C LEU A 42 -4.61 31.04 26.80
N PRO A 43 -4.20 32.22 26.29
CA PRO A 43 -3.70 33.27 27.20
C PRO A 43 -4.71 34.35 27.60
N GLU A 44 -5.88 34.48 26.96
CA GLU A 44 -6.81 35.61 27.24
C GLU A 44 -7.95 35.27 28.22
N LEU A 45 -8.04 34.03 28.71
CA LEU A 45 -9.13 33.60 29.62
C LEU A 45 -8.74 33.55 31.11
N LEU A 46 -7.49 33.87 31.45
CA LEU A 46 -7.03 33.98 32.84
C LEU A 46 -6.61 35.42 33.11
N GLY A 47 -7.60 36.29 33.25
CA GLY A 47 -7.41 37.68 33.65
C GLY A 47 -6.65 37.78 34.97
N TYR A 48 -5.36 38.05 34.89
CA TYR A 48 -4.62 38.81 35.89
C TYR A 48 -4.45 40.22 35.34
N GLY A 49 -5.17 41.15 35.94
CA GLY A 49 -5.08 42.57 35.66
C GLY A 49 -3.83 43.21 36.29
N ASP A 50 -3.38 44.22 35.56
CA ASP A 50 -2.76 45.47 36.00
C ASP A 50 -1.29 45.55 36.45
N GLU A 51 -0.69 46.60 35.89
CA GLU A 51 0.53 47.33 36.25
C GLU A 51 1.88 46.69 35.92
N LEU A 52 2.50 47.16 34.82
CA LEU A 52 3.63 48.09 34.92
C LEU A 52 3.92 48.76 33.56
N SER A 53 4.11 50.06 33.66
CA SER A 53 4.30 51.04 32.61
C SER A 53 5.74 51.12 32.10
N GLY A 54 5.89 51.49 30.83
CA GLY A 54 7.02 52.29 30.33
C GLY A 54 8.26 51.54 29.89
N GLY A 55 8.62 51.70 28.61
CA GLY A 55 9.97 51.43 28.12
C GLY A 55 10.00 50.97 26.67
N GLU A 56 10.36 51.88 25.76
CA GLU A 56 10.82 51.55 24.41
C GLU A 56 11.98 50.55 24.48
N THR A 57 12.04 49.56 23.57
CA THR A 57 13.30 49.09 22.97
C THR A 57 13.03 48.13 21.81
N GLU A 58 13.77 48.37 20.72
CA GLU A 58 13.83 47.57 19.50
C GLU A 58 14.10 46.08 19.77
N VAL A 59 13.39 45.19 19.05
CA VAL A 59 13.73 43.77 19.00
C VAL A 59 14.41 43.47 17.67
N ALA A 60 15.74 43.42 17.71
CA ALA A 60 16.55 42.74 16.71
C ALA A 60 16.46 41.21 16.89
N PRO A 61 16.60 40.38 15.84
CA PRO A 61 16.48 38.93 15.96
C PRO A 61 17.83 38.30 16.36
N PRO A 62 17.90 37.47 17.42
CA PRO A 62 19.15 36.77 17.73
C PRO A 62 19.10 35.33 17.22
N TRP A 63 19.57 35.12 15.99
CA TRP A 63 20.28 33.88 15.67
C TRP A 63 21.74 34.10 16.02
N GLY A 64 22.19 33.47 17.10
CA GLY A 64 23.61 33.35 17.41
C GLY A 64 23.93 33.57 18.88
N HIS A 65 23.91 32.50 19.66
CA HIS A 65 24.96 32.26 20.66
C HIS A 65 25.12 30.76 20.91
N GLN A 66 26.36 30.29 20.72
CA GLN A 66 26.87 29.05 21.27
C GLN A 66 26.80 29.13 22.80
N MET A 67 26.25 28.09 23.44
CA MET A 67 26.39 27.87 24.89
C MET A 67 27.29 26.66 25.12
N PRO A 68 28.22 26.72 26.08
CA PRO A 68 29.21 25.68 26.34
C PRO A 68 28.58 24.49 27.08
N VAL A 69 29.01 23.27 26.72
CA VAL A 69 28.65 22.04 27.43
C VAL A 69 29.43 21.96 28.73
N SER A 70 28.89 22.54 29.80
CA SER A 70 29.25 22.17 31.18
C SER A 70 28.30 22.83 32.18
N ALA A 71 27.82 22.01 33.11
CA ALA A 71 27.00 22.34 34.29
C ALA A 71 25.47 22.40 34.09
N LEU A 72 24.84 21.22 34.02
CA LEU A 72 23.55 20.98 34.64
C LEU A 72 23.71 19.85 35.68
N PRO A 73 23.15 19.97 36.89
CA PRO A 73 23.32 18.98 37.95
C PRO A 73 22.51 17.71 37.67
N MET A 74 23.15 16.55 37.80
CA MET A 74 22.53 15.24 37.71
C MET A 74 21.50 15.08 38.84
N PRO A 75 20.23 14.71 38.58
CA PRO A 75 19.33 14.30 39.65
C PRO A 75 19.80 12.96 40.23
N GLU A 76 19.79 12.86 41.55
CA GLU A 76 20.14 11.68 42.34
C GLU A 76 19.33 10.45 41.90
N ALA A 77 19.95 9.28 41.98
CA ALA A 77 19.36 8.00 41.61
C ALA A 77 18.06 7.77 42.40
N PHE A 78 16.95 7.59 41.68
CA PHE A 78 15.69 7.16 42.26
C PHE A 78 15.81 5.66 42.57
N ASP A 79 15.90 5.34 43.86
CA ASP A 79 15.96 3.97 44.37
C ASP A 79 14.61 3.28 44.12
N MET A 80 14.62 2.19 43.35
CA MET A 80 13.44 1.33 43.14
C MET A 80 13.34 0.37 44.31
N PRO A 81 12.22 0.29 45.05
CA PRO A 81 12.08 -0.71 46.10
C PRO A 81 12.03 -2.11 45.46
N GLU A 82 12.82 -3.04 46.01
CA GLU A 82 12.70 -4.47 45.73
C GLU A 82 11.28 -4.91 46.09
N ALA A 83 10.48 -5.26 45.08
CA ALA A 83 9.16 -5.82 45.28
C ALA A 83 9.30 -7.32 45.55
N ASP A 84 9.03 -7.69 46.81
CA ASP A 84 8.82 -9.07 47.24
C ASP A 84 7.79 -9.77 46.35
N ALA A 85 8.14 -10.98 45.92
CA ALA A 85 7.29 -11.84 45.11
C ALA A 85 6.14 -12.41 45.96
N GLU A 86 4.94 -11.85 45.83
CA GLU A 86 3.71 -12.57 46.15
C GLU A 86 3.08 -13.20 44.90
N PRO A 87 2.67 -14.48 44.93
CA PRO A 87 2.09 -15.12 43.76
C PRO A 87 0.63 -14.69 43.59
N MET A 88 0.35 -13.86 42.58
CA MET A 88 -1.02 -13.66 42.10
C MET A 88 -1.50 -14.93 41.39
N THR A 89 -2.24 -15.76 42.11
CA THR A 89 -3.15 -16.75 41.53
C THR A 89 -4.44 -16.06 41.08
N ASP A 90 -4.94 -16.50 39.92
CA ASP A 90 -6.24 -16.17 39.28
C ASP A 90 -6.35 -14.86 38.47
N VAL A 91 -5.89 -14.93 37.22
CA VAL A 91 -6.37 -14.08 36.12
C VAL A 91 -7.39 -14.86 35.28
N LYS A 92 -8.60 -14.32 35.16
CA LYS A 92 -9.69 -14.88 34.33
C LYS A 92 -9.27 -15.05 32.86
N PRO A 93 -9.72 -16.11 32.16
CA PRO A 93 -9.33 -16.35 30.78
C PRO A 93 -10.09 -15.42 29.83
N GLY A 94 -9.38 -14.46 29.24
CA GLY A 94 -9.89 -13.59 28.18
C GLY A 94 -8.74 -13.04 27.33
N LEU A 95 -8.61 -13.55 26.10
CA LEU A 95 -7.68 -13.11 25.04
C LEU A 95 -6.20 -12.96 25.47
N GLY A 96 -5.56 -14.10 25.74
CA GLY A 96 -4.11 -14.17 25.94
C GLY A 96 -3.35 -14.25 24.61
N VAL A 97 -2.87 -13.12 24.11
CA VAL A 97 -1.63 -13.09 23.31
C VAL A 97 -0.60 -12.40 24.20
N SER A 98 0.36 -13.17 24.72
CA SER A 98 1.39 -12.59 25.58
C SER A 98 2.36 -11.76 24.72
N ARG A 99 2.93 -10.69 25.29
CA ARG A 99 4.02 -9.94 24.64
C ARG A 99 5.18 -10.86 24.22
N GLN A 100 5.33 -11.99 24.91
CA GLN A 100 6.33 -13.00 24.64
C GLN A 100 6.02 -13.83 23.39
N SER A 101 4.75 -14.19 23.13
CA SER A 101 4.38 -14.86 21.88
C SER A 101 4.54 -13.95 20.66
N PHE A 102 4.37 -12.62 20.83
CA PHE A 102 4.62 -11.62 19.78
C PHE A 102 6.12 -11.40 19.51
N VAL A 103 6.98 -11.49 20.54
CA VAL A 103 8.44 -11.41 20.38
C VAL A 103 9.00 -12.72 19.81
N GLU A 104 8.46 -13.87 20.20
CA GLU A 104 8.89 -15.17 19.69
C GLU A 104 8.52 -15.37 18.21
N SER A 105 7.39 -14.83 17.72
CA SER A 105 7.08 -14.84 16.28
C SER A 105 8.03 -13.97 15.46
N PHE A 106 8.52 -12.86 16.03
CA PHE A 106 9.52 -11.99 15.40
C PHE A 106 10.92 -12.63 15.38
N VAL A 107 11.27 -13.42 16.40
CA VAL A 107 12.58 -14.09 16.53
C VAL A 107 12.62 -15.47 15.84
N ALA A 108 11.50 -16.16 15.71
CA ALA A 108 11.41 -17.47 15.04
C ALA A 108 11.75 -17.44 13.53
N GLY A 109 11.98 -16.26 12.94
CA GLY A 109 12.47 -16.08 11.59
C GLY A 109 13.97 -16.37 11.39
N THR A 110 14.77 -16.51 12.45
CA THR A 110 16.21 -16.78 12.32
C THR A 110 16.50 -18.28 12.46
N HIS A 111 16.24 -19.06 11.41
CA HIS A 111 17.01 -20.31 11.28
C HIS A 111 18.44 -19.95 10.84
N PRO A 112 19.46 -20.63 11.38
CA PRO A 112 20.78 -20.61 10.75
C PRO A 112 20.59 -21.10 9.31
N LEU A 113 21.08 -20.31 8.34
CA LEU A 113 21.10 -20.71 6.94
C LEU A 113 21.82 -22.06 6.83
N SER A 114 21.33 -22.96 5.98
CA SER A 114 21.98 -24.25 5.77
C SER A 114 23.41 -24.07 5.28
N ASP A 115 24.35 -24.84 5.86
CA ASP A 115 25.75 -24.94 5.38
C ASP A 115 25.87 -25.76 4.07
N ALA A 116 24.76 -26.28 3.53
CA ALA A 116 24.77 -27.02 2.28
C ALA A 116 25.04 -26.10 1.08
N PRO A 117 25.79 -26.56 0.05
CA PRO A 117 26.02 -25.77 -1.15
C PRO A 117 24.68 -25.40 -1.82
N LEU A 118 24.40 -24.10 -1.88
CA LEU A 118 23.17 -23.57 -2.46
C LEU A 118 23.19 -23.76 -3.98
N ALA A 119 22.05 -24.20 -4.53
CA ALA A 119 21.84 -24.11 -5.97
C ALA A 119 21.96 -22.65 -6.42
N PRO A 120 22.39 -22.34 -7.66
CA PRO A 120 22.44 -20.96 -8.10
C PRO A 120 21.04 -20.36 -8.19
N VAL A 121 20.88 -19.10 -7.75
CA VAL A 121 19.65 -18.33 -7.96
C VAL A 121 19.45 -18.15 -9.46
N LYS A 122 18.34 -18.68 -9.99
CA LYS A 122 17.92 -18.42 -11.36
C LYS A 122 17.16 -17.10 -11.41
N ARG A 123 17.54 -16.26 -12.35
CA ARG A 123 16.96 -14.93 -12.59
C ARG A 123 16.21 -14.94 -13.92
N TYR A 124 15.01 -14.37 -13.92
CA TYR A 124 14.17 -14.25 -15.11
C TYR A 124 13.67 -12.83 -15.25
N VAL A 125 13.80 -12.26 -16.45
CA VAL A 125 13.58 -10.83 -16.69
C VAL A 125 12.58 -10.66 -17.83
N GLY A 126 11.57 -9.81 -17.60
CA GLY A 126 10.51 -9.57 -18.56
C GLY A 126 9.85 -10.86 -19.07
N ASN A 127 9.51 -10.88 -20.36
CA ASN A 127 8.82 -12.01 -20.99
C ASN A 127 9.73 -13.25 -21.20
N GLU A 128 11.03 -13.19 -20.95
CA GLU A 128 11.87 -14.40 -21.00
C GLU A 128 11.56 -15.40 -19.86
N ALA A 129 10.82 -14.97 -18.83
CA ALA A 129 10.33 -15.79 -17.72
C ALA A 129 9.35 -16.92 -18.11
N HIS A 130 8.86 -16.93 -19.36
CA HIS A 130 7.74 -17.78 -19.81
C HIS A 130 8.00 -19.28 -19.90
N ARG A 131 9.25 -19.77 -19.96
CA ARG A 131 9.51 -21.16 -20.42
C ARG A 131 9.75 -22.22 -19.32
N PRO A 132 10.37 -21.94 -18.15
CA PRO A 132 10.67 -23.03 -17.20
C PRO A 132 9.92 -22.99 -15.85
N LEU A 133 9.20 -21.91 -15.50
CA LEU A 133 8.87 -21.63 -14.10
C LEU A 133 7.59 -22.27 -13.53
N LEU A 134 6.71 -22.80 -14.38
CA LEU A 134 5.41 -23.36 -13.96
C LEU A 134 5.03 -24.71 -14.61
N GLY A 135 5.88 -25.32 -15.44
CA GLY A 135 5.56 -26.61 -16.08
C GLY A 135 4.39 -26.59 -17.08
N SER A 136 3.70 -25.45 -17.23
CA SER A 136 2.69 -25.19 -18.25
C SER A 136 2.93 -23.82 -18.88
N THR A 137 2.49 -23.66 -20.13
CA THR A 137 2.49 -22.41 -20.89
C THR A 137 1.64 -21.37 -20.17
N VAL A 138 2.28 -20.42 -19.50
CA VAL A 138 1.60 -19.28 -18.88
C VAL A 138 1.06 -18.39 -19.99
N ASN A 139 -0.25 -18.45 -20.23
CA ASN A 139 -0.91 -17.47 -21.08
C ASN A 139 -0.75 -16.08 -20.45
N SER A 140 -0.45 -15.09 -21.28
CA SER A 140 -0.30 -13.70 -20.85
C SER A 140 -1.62 -13.06 -20.39
N ALA A 141 -2.74 -13.76 -20.56
CA ALA A 141 -4.02 -13.47 -19.95
C ALA A 141 -4.54 -14.77 -19.28
N PRO A 142 -4.89 -14.75 -17.98
CA PRO A 142 -5.53 -15.90 -17.34
C PRO A 142 -6.84 -16.24 -18.03
N VAL A 143 -7.30 -17.48 -17.86
CA VAL A 143 -8.66 -17.86 -18.28
C VAL A 143 -9.63 -16.91 -17.57
N PRO A 144 -10.47 -16.14 -18.31
CA PRO A 144 -11.39 -15.22 -17.68
C PRO A 144 -12.30 -15.98 -16.73
N ILE A 145 -12.40 -15.51 -15.49
CA ILE A 145 -13.44 -16.03 -14.60
C ILE A 145 -14.76 -15.43 -15.09
N ASN A 146 -15.71 -16.29 -15.44
CA ASN A 146 -17.04 -15.84 -15.82
C ASN A 146 -17.78 -15.37 -14.58
N LEU A 147 -17.76 -14.06 -14.36
CA LEU A 147 -18.48 -13.40 -13.28
C LEU A 147 -19.49 -12.45 -13.92
N ALA A 148 -20.43 -13.02 -14.68
CA ALA A 148 -21.51 -12.28 -15.33
C ALA A 148 -22.29 -11.36 -14.35
N ASP A 149 -22.27 -11.69 -13.05
CA ASP A 149 -22.90 -10.91 -11.99
C ASP A 149 -22.03 -9.75 -11.45
N ILE A 150 -20.74 -9.67 -11.82
CA ILE A 150 -19.83 -8.58 -11.42
C ILE A 150 -19.24 -7.79 -12.59
N HIS A 151 -19.31 -8.29 -13.83
CA HIS A 151 -18.71 -7.62 -15.00
C HIS A 151 -19.75 -6.80 -15.77
N GLN A 152 -19.90 -5.52 -15.45
CA GLN A 152 -20.76 -4.58 -16.19
C GLN A 152 -19.96 -3.83 -17.27
N PHE A 153 -18.67 -3.60 -17.03
CA PHE A 153 -17.80 -2.87 -17.95
C PHE A 153 -16.98 -3.82 -18.82
N LYS A 154 -16.70 -3.41 -20.06
CA LYS A 154 -15.83 -4.19 -20.96
C LYS A 154 -14.37 -3.99 -20.57
N PRO A 155 -13.53 -5.03 -20.56
CA PRO A 155 -12.10 -4.85 -20.39
C PRO A 155 -11.45 -4.22 -21.63
N GLY A 156 -10.25 -3.66 -21.44
CA GLY A 156 -9.37 -3.30 -22.54
C GLY A 156 -8.82 -4.52 -23.27
N VAL A 157 -7.95 -4.28 -24.26
CA VAL A 157 -7.43 -5.32 -25.16
C VAL A 157 -6.66 -6.41 -24.41
N TYR A 158 -5.91 -6.02 -23.37
CA TYR A 158 -5.07 -6.93 -22.59
C TYR A 158 -5.71 -7.36 -21.28
N ASN A 159 -6.84 -6.76 -20.89
CA ASN A 159 -7.41 -6.84 -19.54
C ASN A 159 -6.32 -6.64 -18.48
N ALA A 160 -5.56 -5.56 -18.61
CA ALA A 160 -4.40 -5.29 -17.76
C ALA A 160 -4.17 -3.78 -17.58
N ILE A 161 -3.38 -3.41 -16.58
CA ILE A 161 -3.06 -2.00 -16.28
C ILE A 161 -2.44 -1.25 -17.48
N THR A 162 -1.77 -1.99 -18.36
CA THR A 162 -1.13 -1.52 -19.60
C THR A 162 -2.13 -1.16 -20.71
N ASP A 163 -3.42 -1.46 -20.55
CA ASP A 163 -4.48 -0.92 -21.42
C ASP A 163 -4.60 0.60 -21.27
N VAL A 164 -4.18 1.17 -20.13
CA VAL A 164 -4.06 2.62 -19.95
C VAL A 164 -2.88 3.11 -20.80
N PRO A 165 -3.10 4.01 -21.78
CA PRO A 165 -2.04 4.48 -22.66
C PRO A 165 -0.86 5.09 -21.89
N GLY A 166 0.35 4.64 -22.25
CA GLY A 166 1.59 5.14 -21.65
C GLY A 166 2.01 4.45 -20.35
N ILE A 167 1.42 3.29 -20.01
CA ILE A 167 1.89 2.44 -18.91
C ILE A 167 2.73 1.27 -19.45
N LYS A 168 3.83 0.98 -18.77
CA LYS A 168 4.66 -0.21 -18.96
C LYS A 168 4.78 -0.99 -17.66
N VAL A 169 4.92 -2.31 -17.76
CA VAL A 169 5.22 -3.18 -16.62
C VAL A 169 6.48 -3.97 -16.90
N GLY A 170 7.39 -4.01 -15.93
CA GLY A 170 8.62 -4.81 -15.99
C GLY A 170 8.78 -5.65 -14.73
N GLN A 171 9.41 -6.81 -14.87
CA GLN A 171 9.43 -7.82 -13.81
C GLN A 171 10.78 -8.55 -13.78
N VAL A 172 11.30 -8.76 -12.59
CA VAL A 172 12.45 -9.63 -12.30
C VAL A 172 12.00 -10.70 -11.32
N THR A 173 12.16 -11.96 -11.68
CA THR A 173 11.77 -13.11 -10.86
C THR A 173 13.01 -13.90 -10.44
N LEU A 174 13.18 -14.12 -9.14
CA LEU A 174 14.28 -14.89 -8.56
C LEU A 174 13.78 -16.23 -8.03
N VAL A 175 14.41 -17.31 -8.49
CA VAL A 175 14.02 -18.68 -8.15
C VAL A 175 15.24 -19.55 -7.84
N GLN A 176 15.28 -20.10 -6.64
CA GLN A 176 16.24 -21.11 -6.23
C GLN A 176 15.49 -22.22 -5.49
N PRO A 177 15.56 -23.48 -5.94
CA PRO A 177 15.05 -24.61 -5.16
C PRO A 177 16.03 -24.98 -4.05
N GLY A 178 15.57 -25.71 -3.04
CA GLY A 178 16.41 -26.22 -1.96
C GLY A 178 15.71 -26.18 -0.62
N ALA A 179 16.47 -26.48 0.44
CA ALA A 179 16.02 -26.35 1.83
C ALA A 179 15.76 -24.88 2.21
N ASP A 180 16.59 -23.98 1.68
CA ASP A 180 16.45 -22.52 1.78
C ASP A 180 16.11 -21.94 0.39
N PRO A 181 14.87 -22.08 -0.10
CA PRO A 181 14.53 -21.63 -1.43
C PRO A 181 14.43 -20.11 -1.52
N ILE A 182 14.76 -19.58 -2.69
CA ILE A 182 14.46 -18.20 -3.10
C ILE A 182 13.23 -18.23 -3.99
N GLN A 183 12.18 -17.51 -3.63
CA GLN A 183 10.93 -17.40 -4.38
C GLN A 183 10.42 -15.98 -4.30
N THR A 184 11.13 -15.04 -4.92
CA THR A 184 10.83 -13.61 -4.77
C THR A 184 11.07 -12.85 -6.08
N GLY A 185 10.94 -11.52 -6.04
CA GLY A 185 11.26 -10.69 -7.18
C GLY A 185 10.78 -9.24 -7.02
N ILE A 186 10.76 -8.57 -8.16
CA ILE A 186 10.37 -7.17 -8.30
C ILE A 186 9.39 -7.05 -9.45
N THR A 187 8.37 -6.21 -9.28
CA THR A 187 7.49 -5.75 -10.35
C THR A 187 7.50 -4.23 -10.37
N ALA A 188 7.75 -3.62 -11.52
CA ALA A 188 7.78 -2.18 -11.72
C ALA A 188 6.63 -1.75 -12.64
N VAL A 189 5.83 -0.76 -12.22
CA VAL A 189 4.87 -0.04 -13.06
C VAL A 189 5.50 1.30 -13.44
N VAL A 190 5.80 1.47 -14.72
CA VAL A 190 6.60 2.57 -15.24
C VAL A 190 5.78 3.41 -16.21
N PRO A 191 5.49 4.68 -15.88
CA PRO A 191 4.97 5.64 -16.84
C PRO A 191 5.95 5.88 -18.00
N ASP A 192 5.51 5.69 -19.24
CA ASP A 192 6.29 6.04 -20.42
C ASP A 192 6.23 7.56 -20.68
N MET A 193 6.99 8.32 -19.89
CA MET A 193 6.94 9.79 -19.95
C MET A 193 7.38 10.34 -21.30
N ALA A 194 8.26 9.65 -22.02
CA ALA A 194 8.61 10.05 -23.38
C ALA A 194 7.37 10.00 -24.30
N ARG A 195 6.54 8.96 -24.18
CA ARG A 195 5.25 8.91 -24.89
C ARG A 195 4.25 9.94 -24.36
N LEU A 196 4.06 10.01 -23.04
CA LEU A 196 3.03 10.86 -22.42
C LEU A 196 3.27 12.36 -22.65
N THR A 197 4.53 12.76 -22.78
CA THR A 197 4.93 14.15 -23.04
C THR A 197 5.28 14.43 -24.50
N ASN A 198 5.03 13.49 -25.42
CA ASN A 198 5.44 13.60 -26.82
C ASN A 198 6.94 13.96 -27.00
N GLY A 199 7.80 13.35 -26.18
CA GLY A 199 9.25 13.52 -26.19
C GLY A 199 9.77 14.78 -25.48
N GLN A 200 8.90 15.56 -24.84
CA GLN A 200 9.31 16.81 -24.17
C GLN A 200 10.03 16.57 -22.84
N GLY A 201 9.81 15.43 -22.19
CA GLY A 201 10.39 15.16 -20.88
C GLY A 201 10.42 13.69 -20.48
N ASN A 202 10.83 13.48 -19.23
CA ASN A 202 10.99 12.16 -18.62
C ASN A 202 10.50 12.19 -17.16
N LEU A 203 10.56 11.07 -16.44
CA LEU A 203 10.08 11.00 -15.05
C LEU A 203 10.85 11.92 -14.08
N ALA A 204 12.08 12.35 -14.41
CA ALA A 204 12.79 13.30 -13.55
C ALA A 204 12.31 14.74 -13.73
N THR A 205 11.78 15.10 -14.90
CA THR A 205 11.37 16.46 -15.24
C THR A 205 9.85 16.66 -15.30
N TYR A 206 9.09 15.57 -15.36
CA TYR A 206 7.63 15.57 -15.34
C TYR A 206 7.11 14.50 -14.39
N GLY A 207 5.96 14.76 -13.78
CA GLY A 207 5.21 13.80 -12.98
C GLY A 207 3.80 13.57 -13.52
N LEU A 208 3.04 12.74 -12.82
CA LEU A 208 1.63 12.46 -13.06
C LEU A 208 0.83 12.80 -11.81
N SER A 209 -0.37 13.36 -11.97
CA SER A 209 -1.31 13.51 -10.85
C SER A 209 -1.51 12.16 -10.18
N ALA A 210 -1.34 12.10 -8.87
CA ALA A 210 -1.36 10.85 -8.11
C ALA A 210 -1.88 11.06 -6.69
N TYR A 211 -2.39 9.98 -6.10
CA TYR A 211 -2.68 9.87 -4.68
C TYR A 211 -2.45 8.43 -4.24
N GLY A 212 -1.96 8.21 -3.03
CA GLY A 212 -1.87 6.88 -2.45
C GLY A 212 -2.00 6.91 -0.94
N ASP A 213 -2.48 5.82 -0.36
CA ASP A 213 -2.71 5.69 1.08
C ASP A 213 -2.67 4.24 1.54
N ALA A 214 -2.57 4.07 2.86
CA ALA A 214 -2.84 2.80 3.51
C ALA A 214 -4.35 2.64 3.71
N ILE A 215 -4.89 1.50 3.30
CA ILE A 215 -6.21 1.02 3.72
C ILE A 215 -6.06 0.34 5.09
N SER A 216 -5.00 -0.47 5.26
CA SER A 216 -4.53 -1.03 6.53
C SER A 216 -3.00 -0.95 6.59
N GLY A 217 -2.47 -0.43 7.69
CA GLY A 217 -1.07 0.03 7.78
C GLY A 217 -0.03 -1.01 8.22
N TYR A 218 -0.35 -2.31 8.27
CA TYR A 218 0.61 -3.35 8.70
C TYR A 218 1.56 -3.77 7.56
N GLY A 219 2.33 -2.82 7.04
CA GLY A 219 3.30 -3.03 5.97
C GLY A 219 3.98 -1.73 5.57
N GLU A 220 4.63 -1.71 4.42
CA GLU A 220 5.36 -0.53 3.95
C GLU A 220 5.03 -0.14 2.50
N MET A 221 4.91 1.17 2.28
CA MET A 221 4.96 1.77 0.95
C MET A 221 5.64 3.14 1.03
N THR A 222 6.90 3.18 0.61
CA THR A 222 7.69 4.42 0.61
C THR A 222 7.13 5.46 -0.37
N GLY A 223 7.45 6.73 -0.15
CA GLY A 223 7.06 7.82 -1.04
C GLY A 223 5.60 8.29 -0.94
N LEU A 224 4.72 7.55 -0.24
CA LEU A 224 3.30 7.89 -0.12
C LEU A 224 3.04 9.29 0.43
N TYR A 225 3.71 9.68 1.52
CA TYR A 225 3.54 11.03 2.08
C TYR A 225 3.97 12.14 1.11
N GLY A 226 5.01 11.89 0.30
CA GLY A 226 5.43 12.81 -0.75
C GLY A 226 4.34 12.96 -1.81
N VAL A 227 3.79 11.83 -2.29
CA VAL A 227 2.70 11.82 -3.27
C VAL A 227 1.45 12.51 -2.72
N ARG A 228 1.07 12.26 -1.46
CA ARG A 228 -0.08 12.91 -0.81
C ARG A 228 0.09 14.42 -0.66
N THR A 229 1.30 14.86 -0.33
CA THR A 229 1.60 16.28 -0.12
C THR A 229 1.65 17.04 -1.43
N LEU A 230 2.30 16.47 -2.45
CA LEU A 230 2.51 17.13 -3.73
C LEU A 230 1.37 16.90 -4.73
N GLY A 231 0.55 15.86 -4.51
CA GLY A 231 -0.49 15.41 -5.43
C GLY A 231 0.05 14.88 -6.77
N VAL A 232 1.35 14.64 -6.85
CA VAL A 232 2.08 14.27 -8.07
C VAL A 232 3.10 13.19 -7.74
N MET A 233 3.20 12.19 -8.60
CA MET A 233 4.28 11.20 -8.58
C MET A 233 5.23 11.42 -9.76
N ASN A 234 6.52 11.24 -9.53
CA ASN A 234 7.55 11.34 -10.56
C ASN A 234 8.55 10.17 -10.48
N ALA A 235 8.05 9.02 -10.01
CA ALA A 235 8.75 7.76 -9.80
C ALA A 235 7.95 6.61 -10.43
N PRO A 236 8.59 5.52 -10.87
CA PRO A 236 7.87 4.27 -11.08
C PRO A 236 7.32 3.75 -9.74
N VAL A 237 6.21 3.01 -9.77
CA VAL A 237 5.69 2.29 -8.60
C VAL A 237 6.30 0.89 -8.61
N ILE A 238 7.06 0.55 -7.57
CA ILE A 238 7.73 -0.74 -7.46
C ILE A 238 7.07 -1.59 -6.37
N MET A 239 6.89 -2.87 -6.65
CA MET A 239 6.44 -3.88 -5.69
C MET A 239 7.54 -4.92 -5.47
N THR A 240 7.74 -5.36 -4.24
CA THR A 240 8.72 -6.39 -3.87
C THR A 240 8.33 -7.11 -2.56
N ASN A 241 9.27 -7.81 -1.92
CA ASN A 241 9.10 -8.38 -0.59
C ASN A 241 9.49 -7.43 0.55
N THR A 242 8.95 -7.67 1.74
CA THR A 242 9.13 -6.81 2.94
C THR A 242 10.58 -6.47 3.26
N ARG A 243 11.50 -7.44 3.11
CA ARG A 243 12.91 -7.25 3.48
C ARG A 243 13.73 -6.57 2.39
N ALA A 244 13.17 -6.38 1.20
CA ALA A 244 13.86 -5.80 0.05
C ALA A 244 13.55 -4.30 -0.16
N VAL A 245 12.57 -3.72 0.55
CA VAL A 245 12.14 -2.32 0.36
C VAL A 245 13.31 -1.33 0.30
N GLY A 246 14.24 -1.41 1.26
CA GLY A 246 15.40 -0.49 1.32
C GLY A 246 16.38 -0.64 0.15
N ARG A 247 16.64 -1.87 -0.29
CA ARG A 247 17.50 -2.13 -1.46
C ARG A 247 16.82 -1.68 -2.75
N VAL A 248 15.54 -1.98 -2.91
CA VAL A 248 14.76 -1.55 -4.08
C VAL A 248 14.66 -0.02 -4.14
N TYR A 249 14.45 0.65 -3.00
CA TYR A 249 14.48 2.11 -2.90
C TYR A 249 15.81 2.68 -3.43
N SER A 250 16.94 2.10 -2.98
CA SER A 250 18.28 2.48 -3.43
C SER A 250 18.49 2.21 -4.93
N GLY A 251 17.97 1.08 -5.44
CA GLY A 251 18.00 0.72 -6.85
C GLY A 251 17.23 1.67 -7.75
N VAL A 252 16.07 2.20 -7.30
CA VAL A 252 15.38 3.29 -8.01
C VAL A 252 16.28 4.53 -8.07
N GLY A 253 16.93 4.90 -6.96
CA GLY A 253 17.93 5.97 -6.95
C GLY A 253 19.06 5.76 -7.96
N MET A 254 19.57 4.53 -8.08
CA MET A 254 20.57 4.15 -9.08
C MET A 254 20.06 4.31 -10.51
N TYR A 255 18.83 3.90 -10.80
CA TYR A 255 18.20 4.08 -12.11
C TYR A 255 18.18 5.57 -12.50
N TYR A 256 17.72 6.45 -11.60
CA TYR A 256 17.68 7.89 -11.89
C TYR A 256 19.07 8.50 -12.02
N ARG A 257 20.04 8.07 -11.21
CA ARG A 257 21.43 8.53 -11.35
C ARG A 257 22.02 8.15 -12.71
N LYS A 258 21.70 6.95 -13.22
CA LYS A 258 22.17 6.43 -14.51
C LYS A 258 21.50 7.16 -15.69
N HIS A 259 20.18 7.32 -15.66
CA HIS A 259 19.41 7.82 -16.82
C HIS A 259 19.15 9.32 -16.81
N PHE A 260 19.12 9.95 -15.62
CA PHE A 260 18.77 11.36 -15.44
C PHE A 260 19.76 12.08 -14.51
N PRO A 261 21.07 12.05 -14.84
CA PRO A 261 22.11 12.59 -13.95
C PRO A 261 21.83 14.07 -13.61
N GLY A 262 21.66 14.34 -12.32
CA GLY A 262 21.42 15.69 -11.78
C GLY A 262 19.99 16.22 -11.90
N LEU A 263 19.01 15.44 -12.39
CA LEU A 263 17.63 15.90 -12.62
C LEU A 263 16.62 15.46 -11.54
N TRP A 264 16.95 14.52 -10.64
CA TRP A 264 16.05 14.01 -9.58
C TRP A 264 16.66 14.18 -8.17
N ARG A 265 16.84 15.42 -7.74
CA ARG A 265 17.65 15.76 -6.54
C ARG A 265 16.98 15.39 -5.22
N THR A 266 15.67 15.54 -5.11
CA THR A 266 14.85 15.30 -3.91
C THR A 266 13.77 14.23 -4.15
N GLY A 267 14.03 13.37 -5.12
CA GLY A 267 13.11 12.32 -5.52
C GLY A 267 12.84 11.30 -4.42
N LEU A 268 11.58 10.91 -4.28
CA LEU A 268 11.16 9.87 -3.34
C LEU A 268 10.69 8.65 -4.15
N PRO A 269 11.50 7.57 -4.24
CA PRO A 269 11.03 6.29 -4.74
C PRO A 269 9.72 5.84 -4.09
N ILE A 270 8.88 5.18 -4.89
CA ILE A 270 7.62 4.59 -4.44
C ILE A 270 7.78 3.07 -4.49
N VAL A 271 8.00 2.47 -3.33
CA VAL A 271 8.26 1.04 -3.18
C VAL A 271 7.32 0.47 -2.14
N GLY A 272 6.38 -0.37 -2.57
CA GLY A 272 5.47 -1.15 -1.72
C GLY A 272 5.88 -2.60 -1.62
N GLU A 273 5.38 -3.30 -0.60
CA GLU A 273 5.74 -4.69 -0.34
C GLU A 273 4.57 -5.58 0.06
N CYS A 274 4.78 -6.89 -0.10
CA CYS A 274 4.03 -7.93 0.58
C CYS A 274 5.02 -8.94 1.18
N TRP A 275 4.64 -9.66 2.24
CA TRP A 275 5.51 -10.64 2.87
C TRP A 275 5.46 -12.04 2.22
N ASP A 276 6.56 -12.49 1.61
CA ASP A 276 6.67 -13.78 0.91
C ASP A 276 7.34 -14.91 1.70
N GLY A 277 7.57 -14.72 3.00
CA GLY A 277 8.32 -15.67 3.84
C GLY A 277 7.69 -17.05 4.04
N ARG A 278 6.47 -17.28 3.51
CA ARG A 278 5.85 -18.62 3.46
C ARG A 278 6.54 -19.55 2.47
N TYR A 279 7.04 -19.00 1.35
CA TYR A 279 7.69 -19.77 0.28
C TYR A 279 9.12 -19.31 -0.03
N ASN A 280 9.51 -18.14 0.46
CA ASN A 280 10.81 -17.53 0.27
C ASN A 280 11.60 -17.53 1.58
N THR A 281 12.90 -17.83 1.51
CA THR A 281 13.81 -17.64 2.65
C THR A 281 14.13 -16.16 2.78
N ILE A 282 13.14 -15.37 3.18
CA ILE A 282 13.11 -13.90 3.06
C ILE A 282 14.30 -13.20 3.75
N ASN A 283 14.84 -13.80 4.81
CA ASN A 283 15.97 -13.28 5.57
C ASN A 283 17.33 -13.48 4.88
N THR A 284 17.39 -14.17 3.74
CA THR A 284 18.59 -14.24 2.88
C THR A 284 18.89 -12.91 2.17
N LEU A 285 17.92 -11.99 2.11
CA LEU A 285 18.05 -10.69 1.44
C LEU A 285 18.52 -10.81 -0.01
N SER A 286 17.97 -11.77 -0.75
CA SER A 286 18.43 -12.18 -2.09
C SER A 286 18.22 -11.15 -3.21
N ILE A 287 17.44 -10.09 -2.98
CA ILE A 287 17.23 -9.02 -3.95
C ILE A 287 18.37 -8.00 -3.84
N GLU A 288 18.94 -7.60 -4.97
CA GLU A 288 19.98 -6.58 -5.09
C GLU A 288 19.42 -5.29 -5.72
N GLU A 289 20.08 -4.15 -5.54
CA GLU A 289 19.67 -2.85 -6.11
C GLU A 289 19.52 -2.91 -7.65
N GLN A 290 20.39 -3.66 -8.32
CA GLN A 290 20.39 -3.83 -9.77
C GLN A 290 19.11 -4.53 -10.27
N ASP A 291 18.46 -5.35 -9.44
CA ASP A 291 17.20 -5.99 -9.79
C ASP A 291 16.09 -4.95 -10.01
N ALA A 292 16.09 -3.88 -9.22
CA ALA A 292 15.14 -2.79 -9.39
C ALA A 292 15.43 -2.01 -10.69
N VAL A 293 16.70 -1.74 -10.98
CA VAL A 293 17.11 -1.08 -12.23
C VAL A 293 16.67 -1.89 -13.44
N GLU A 294 16.90 -3.20 -13.42
CA GLU A 294 16.52 -4.09 -14.52
C GLU A 294 15.00 -4.26 -14.66
N ALA A 295 14.25 -4.34 -13.55
CA ALA A 295 12.79 -4.35 -13.60
C ALA A 295 12.23 -3.08 -14.25
N ILE A 296 12.84 -1.91 -13.98
CA ILE A 296 12.43 -0.64 -14.61
C ILE A 296 12.83 -0.61 -16.09
N GLU A 297 14.06 -1.02 -16.43
CA GLU A 297 14.59 -0.98 -17.80
C GLU A 297 13.93 -2.00 -18.74
N SER A 298 13.50 -3.14 -18.21
CA SER A 298 12.81 -4.19 -18.96
C SER A 298 11.30 -3.93 -19.16
N ALA A 299 10.76 -2.86 -18.58
CA ALA A 299 9.33 -2.59 -18.60
C ALA A 299 8.79 -2.37 -20.03
N SER A 300 7.69 -3.05 -20.36
CA SER A 300 7.03 -2.97 -21.66
C SER A 300 5.52 -2.79 -21.54
N SER A 301 4.90 -2.23 -22.58
CA SER A 301 3.44 -2.20 -22.73
C SER A 301 2.94 -3.54 -23.28
N GLY A 302 1.62 -3.74 -23.31
CA GLY A 302 1.01 -4.96 -23.83
C GLY A 302 0.60 -5.92 -22.70
N PRO A 303 0.46 -7.23 -22.97
CA PRO A 303 0.06 -8.20 -21.95
C PRO A 303 1.00 -8.19 -20.74
N VAL A 304 0.44 -8.39 -19.55
CA VAL A 304 1.19 -8.40 -18.27
C VAL A 304 1.24 -9.82 -17.72
N LEU A 305 2.42 -10.28 -17.30
CA LEU A 305 2.54 -11.58 -16.64
C LEU A 305 1.95 -11.53 -15.24
N GLN A 306 1.19 -12.58 -14.91
CA GLN A 306 0.40 -12.70 -13.70
C GLN A 306 0.71 -14.01 -12.98
N GLY A 307 0.22 -14.14 -11.75
CA GLY A 307 0.49 -15.24 -10.84
C GLY A 307 1.88 -15.14 -10.23
N ARG A 308 2.63 -16.25 -10.30
CA ARG A 308 3.88 -16.46 -9.55
C ARG A 308 5.11 -15.95 -10.30
N VAL A 309 5.13 -14.65 -10.57
CA VAL A 309 6.18 -13.90 -11.29
C VAL A 309 6.49 -12.60 -10.56
N GLY A 310 7.65 -12.00 -10.81
CA GLY A 310 8.07 -10.73 -10.21
C GLY A 310 7.92 -10.73 -8.69
N ALA A 311 7.35 -9.66 -8.15
CA ALA A 311 7.04 -9.52 -6.72
C ALA A 311 6.07 -10.58 -6.17
N GLY A 312 5.32 -11.26 -7.02
CA GLY A 312 4.27 -12.22 -6.64
C GLY A 312 4.77 -13.65 -6.51
N ARG A 313 6.05 -13.91 -6.80
CA ARG A 313 6.61 -15.26 -6.93
C ARG A 313 6.36 -16.15 -5.70
N GLY A 314 6.52 -15.58 -4.51
CA GLY A 314 6.36 -16.24 -3.22
C GLY A 314 5.09 -15.83 -2.46
N MET A 315 4.09 -15.27 -3.15
CA MET A 315 2.86 -14.81 -2.50
C MET A 315 1.77 -15.88 -2.46
N ARG A 316 0.89 -15.76 -1.46
CA ARG A 316 -0.25 -16.65 -1.21
C ARG A 316 -1.49 -15.81 -0.91
N SER A 317 -2.59 -16.04 -1.61
CA SER A 317 -3.84 -15.30 -1.39
C SER A 317 -4.99 -16.29 -1.17
N PHE A 318 -5.86 -16.04 -0.19
CA PHE A 318 -6.96 -16.92 0.19
C PHE A 318 -6.54 -18.37 0.50
N GLY A 319 -5.30 -18.59 0.94
CA GLY A 319 -4.74 -19.93 1.14
C GLY A 319 -4.34 -20.66 -0.14
N LEU A 320 -4.53 -20.06 -1.30
CA LEU A 320 -4.14 -20.54 -2.63
C LEU A 320 -2.84 -19.87 -3.08
N GLN A 321 -2.19 -20.44 -4.11
CA GLN A 321 -1.11 -19.75 -4.79
C GLN A 321 -1.64 -18.46 -5.44
N GLY A 322 -1.01 -17.33 -5.13
CA GLY A 322 -1.42 -16.00 -5.61
C GLY A 322 -0.30 -15.29 -6.35
N GLY A 323 -0.12 -14.01 -6.05
CA GLY A 323 0.91 -13.15 -6.66
C GLY A 323 0.32 -12.01 -7.46
N LEU A 324 0.88 -11.76 -8.65
CA LEU A 324 0.47 -10.63 -9.47
C LEU A 324 -0.86 -10.90 -10.15
N GLY A 325 -1.73 -9.91 -10.21
CA GLY A 325 -2.91 -9.98 -11.05
C GLY A 325 -3.26 -8.61 -11.61
N SER A 326 -3.80 -8.57 -12.81
CA SER A 326 -4.11 -7.35 -13.53
C SER A 326 -5.48 -7.45 -14.19
N SER A 327 -6.14 -6.30 -14.33
CA SER A 327 -7.43 -6.16 -15.01
C SER A 327 -7.56 -4.72 -15.50
N SER A 328 -8.48 -4.47 -16.43
CA SER A 328 -8.85 -3.11 -16.85
C SER A 328 -10.33 -3.02 -17.17
N ARG A 329 -10.88 -1.81 -17.16
CA ARG A 329 -12.24 -1.51 -17.62
C ARG A 329 -12.27 -0.26 -18.48
N GLN A 330 -13.06 -0.32 -19.54
CA GLN A 330 -13.39 0.79 -20.41
C GLN A 330 -14.78 1.33 -20.07
N PHE A 331 -14.89 2.65 -20.00
CA PHE A 331 -16.13 3.35 -19.68
C PHE A 331 -16.20 4.68 -20.45
N GLU A 332 -17.41 5.22 -20.61
CA GLU A 332 -17.61 6.49 -21.31
C GLU A 332 -17.82 7.65 -20.35
N VAL A 333 -17.16 8.78 -20.61
CA VAL A 333 -17.38 10.06 -19.93
C VAL A 333 -17.40 11.15 -20.98
N GLY A 334 -18.47 11.95 -21.03
CA GLY A 334 -18.59 13.06 -21.99
C GLY A 334 -18.43 12.62 -23.47
N GLY A 335 -18.94 11.44 -23.82
CA GLY A 335 -18.88 10.89 -25.19
C GLY A 335 -17.49 10.40 -25.63
N LYS A 336 -16.54 10.23 -24.70
CA LYS A 336 -15.23 9.63 -24.95
C LYS A 336 -15.03 8.40 -24.09
N THR A 337 -14.42 7.37 -24.66
CA THR A 337 -14.03 6.17 -23.92
C THR A 337 -12.71 6.41 -23.20
N TYR A 338 -12.68 6.09 -21.92
CA TYR A 338 -11.51 6.09 -21.05
C TYR A 338 -11.29 4.70 -20.48
N THR A 339 -10.11 4.49 -19.90
CA THR A 339 -9.69 3.22 -19.29
C THR A 339 -9.27 3.45 -17.85
N VAL A 340 -9.69 2.54 -16.96
CA VAL A 340 -9.06 2.33 -15.66
C VAL A 340 -8.37 0.97 -15.69
N GLY A 341 -7.11 0.93 -15.29
CA GLY A 341 -6.29 -0.26 -15.25
C GLY A 341 -5.79 -0.53 -13.84
N VAL A 342 -5.71 -1.80 -13.46
CA VAL A 342 -5.30 -2.22 -12.11
C VAL A 342 -4.24 -3.30 -12.18
N LEU A 343 -3.24 -3.22 -11.32
CA LEU A 343 -2.27 -4.27 -11.04
C LEU A 343 -2.17 -4.46 -9.53
N VAL A 344 -2.28 -5.69 -9.06
CA VAL A 344 -2.18 -6.05 -7.64
C VAL A 344 -1.05 -7.02 -7.41
N ASN A 345 -0.39 -6.92 -6.25
CA ASN A 345 0.42 -7.99 -5.67
C ASN A 345 -0.35 -8.61 -4.49
N SER A 346 -1.09 -9.69 -4.75
CA SER A 346 -2.08 -10.26 -3.82
C SER A 346 -1.46 -11.33 -2.92
N ASN A 347 -1.48 -11.08 -1.60
CA ASN A 347 -0.93 -11.94 -0.56
C ASN A 347 -1.81 -11.95 0.71
N HIS A 348 -3.14 -11.93 0.57
CA HIS A 348 -4.06 -11.71 1.70
C HIS A 348 -5.26 -12.67 1.69
N GLY A 349 -6.12 -12.55 2.70
CA GLY A 349 -7.44 -13.17 2.70
C GLY A 349 -7.46 -14.67 3.06
N GLN A 350 -8.68 -15.17 3.27
CA GLN A 350 -8.95 -16.57 3.61
C GLN A 350 -10.08 -17.11 2.73
N LEU A 351 -9.92 -18.34 2.21
CA LEU A 351 -10.88 -18.95 1.30
C LEU A 351 -12.30 -19.03 1.86
N GLU A 352 -12.43 -19.20 3.18
CA GLU A 352 -13.72 -19.26 3.89
C GLU A 352 -14.54 -17.98 3.77
N TYR A 353 -13.88 -16.81 3.69
CA TYR A 353 -14.55 -15.51 3.56
C TYR A 353 -14.87 -15.13 2.13
N MET A 354 -14.29 -15.81 1.15
CA MET A 354 -14.61 -15.60 -0.26
C MET A 354 -16.07 -15.98 -0.53
N PRO A 355 -16.85 -15.15 -1.26
CA PRO A 355 -18.22 -15.50 -1.63
C PRO A 355 -18.31 -16.84 -2.36
N GLN A 356 -19.37 -17.62 -2.10
CA GLN A 356 -19.55 -18.96 -2.69
C GLN A 356 -19.49 -18.93 -4.22
N ALA A 357 -20.18 -17.98 -4.86
CA ALA A 357 -20.17 -17.82 -6.31
C ALA A 357 -18.74 -17.64 -6.88
N MET A 358 -17.86 -16.94 -6.18
CA MET A 358 -16.47 -16.77 -6.59
C MET A 358 -15.64 -18.03 -6.38
N ARG A 359 -15.87 -18.76 -5.28
CA ARG A 359 -15.25 -20.08 -5.07
C ARG A 359 -15.65 -21.07 -6.14
N ASP A 360 -16.92 -21.08 -6.53
CA ASP A 360 -17.43 -21.96 -7.59
C ASP A 360 -16.78 -21.61 -8.94
N ALA A 361 -16.72 -20.32 -9.27
CA ALA A 361 -16.09 -19.85 -10.50
C ALA A 361 -14.57 -20.12 -10.55
N LEU A 362 -13.86 -19.96 -9.42
CA LEU A 362 -12.47 -20.41 -9.29
C LEU A 362 -12.35 -21.93 -9.41
N THR A 363 -13.27 -22.68 -8.82
CA THR A 363 -13.27 -24.15 -8.89
C THR A 363 -13.42 -24.63 -10.34
N GLU A 364 -14.28 -23.97 -11.12
CA GLU A 364 -14.39 -24.23 -12.56
C GLU A 364 -13.09 -23.88 -13.30
N ALA A 365 -12.44 -22.77 -12.94
CA ALA A 365 -11.25 -22.27 -13.64
C ALA A 365 -9.98 -23.07 -13.34
N ILE A 366 -9.76 -23.47 -12.08
CA ILE A 366 -8.49 -24.06 -11.62
C ILE A 366 -8.62 -25.41 -10.91
N GLY A 367 -9.85 -25.93 -10.71
CA GLY A 367 -10.11 -27.17 -9.98
C GLY A 367 -10.43 -26.95 -8.50
N ASP A 368 -10.60 -28.03 -7.73
CA ASP A 368 -11.04 -27.99 -6.32
C ASP A 368 -10.19 -27.05 -5.46
N VAL A 369 -10.71 -25.86 -5.18
CA VAL A 369 -10.01 -24.81 -4.45
C VAL A 369 -9.72 -25.20 -2.99
N GLN A 370 -10.53 -26.06 -2.37
CA GLN A 370 -10.26 -26.53 -1.01
C GLN A 370 -9.05 -27.46 -1.01
N GLN A 371 -9.03 -28.41 -1.95
CA GLN A 371 -7.90 -29.32 -2.11
C GLN A 371 -6.61 -28.55 -2.48
N LEU A 372 -6.70 -27.60 -3.40
CA LEU A 372 -5.56 -26.77 -3.81
C LEU A 372 -5.03 -25.89 -2.68
N SER A 373 -5.91 -25.38 -1.80
CA SER A 373 -5.52 -24.61 -0.61
C SER A 373 -4.73 -25.47 0.38
N VAL A 374 -5.19 -26.70 0.65
CA VAL A 374 -4.45 -27.67 1.47
C VAL A 374 -3.08 -27.97 0.86
N GLN A 375 -3.00 -28.21 -0.46
CA GLN A 375 -1.75 -28.48 -1.16
C GLN A 375 -0.79 -27.29 -1.16
N ALA A 376 -1.29 -26.06 -1.27
CA ALA A 376 -0.48 -24.86 -1.23
C ALA A 376 0.13 -24.69 0.17
N ARG A 377 -0.68 -24.79 1.23
CA ARG A 377 -0.23 -24.72 2.63
C ARG A 377 0.80 -25.79 2.99
N ALA A 378 0.66 -26.99 2.44
CA ALA A 378 1.62 -28.09 2.65
C ALA A 378 3.02 -27.82 2.07
N LYS A 379 3.18 -26.82 1.20
CA LYS A 379 4.46 -26.43 0.58
C LYS A 379 5.15 -25.26 1.28
N GLU A 380 4.58 -24.76 2.37
CA GLU A 380 5.16 -23.64 3.12
C GLU A 380 6.40 -24.08 3.90
N LEU A 381 7.41 -23.21 3.97
CA LEU A 381 8.67 -23.48 4.67
C LEU A 381 8.47 -23.69 6.17
N LYS A 382 7.46 -23.04 6.73
CA LYS A 382 6.98 -23.28 8.08
C LYS A 382 5.45 -23.21 8.04
N PRO A 383 4.74 -24.15 8.66
CA PRO A 383 3.35 -23.91 9.02
C PRO A 383 3.37 -22.80 10.08
N VAL A 384 3.31 -21.55 9.63
CA VAL A 384 3.10 -20.40 10.52
C VAL A 384 1.76 -20.68 11.18
N GLY A 385 1.76 -20.96 12.49
CA GLY A 385 0.53 -21.23 13.23
C GLY A 385 -0.45 -20.11 12.95
N GLN A 386 -1.71 -20.44 12.61
CA GLN A 386 -2.89 -19.60 12.29
C GLN A 386 -2.73 -18.07 12.24
N GLU A 387 -1.68 -17.53 11.64
CA GLU A 387 -1.54 -16.10 11.47
C GLU A 387 -2.25 -15.74 10.17
N ASP A 388 -3.49 -15.28 10.36
CA ASP A 388 -4.43 -14.72 9.39
C ASP A 388 -3.96 -13.37 8.82
N GLY A 389 -2.66 -13.15 8.80
CA GLY A 389 -2.01 -11.97 8.24
C GLY A 389 -1.78 -12.10 6.74
N GLY A 390 -1.67 -10.95 6.09
CA GLY A 390 -1.57 -10.85 4.66
C GLY A 390 -0.98 -9.52 4.22
N SER A 391 -1.00 -9.25 2.94
CA SER A 391 -0.77 -7.91 2.41
C SER A 391 -1.35 -7.83 1.00
N ILE A 392 -1.68 -6.63 0.55
CA ILE A 392 -1.91 -6.36 -0.86
C ILE A 392 -1.45 -4.96 -1.21
N VAL A 393 -0.67 -4.86 -2.28
CA VAL A 393 -0.37 -3.59 -2.93
C VAL A 393 -1.22 -3.48 -4.19
N ILE A 394 -1.96 -2.39 -4.32
CA ILE A 394 -2.88 -2.10 -5.42
C ILE A 394 -2.40 -0.85 -6.16
N VAL A 395 -2.10 -1.00 -7.45
CA VAL A 395 -1.72 0.09 -8.33
C VAL A 395 -2.84 0.31 -9.34
N MET A 396 -3.37 1.52 -9.41
CA MET A 396 -4.43 1.91 -10.32
C MET A 396 -3.95 3.04 -11.25
N ALA A 397 -4.24 2.92 -12.53
CA ALA A 397 -3.94 3.94 -13.52
C ALA A 397 -5.20 4.29 -14.31
N THR A 398 -5.31 5.52 -14.79
CA THR A 398 -6.37 5.92 -15.72
C THR A 398 -5.89 6.99 -16.70
N ASP A 399 -6.44 7.02 -17.91
CA ASP A 399 -6.24 8.11 -18.87
C ASP A 399 -7.28 9.24 -18.74
N LEU A 400 -8.16 9.13 -17.73
CA LEU A 400 -9.13 10.16 -17.37
C LEU A 400 -8.43 11.32 -16.65
N PRO A 401 -8.69 12.60 -17.01
CA PRO A 401 -8.04 13.75 -16.37
C PRO A 401 -8.55 13.95 -14.94
N MET A 402 -7.70 13.60 -13.98
CA MET A 402 -8.03 13.65 -12.55
C MET A 402 -7.01 14.48 -11.77
N THR A 403 -7.53 15.20 -10.79
CA THR A 403 -6.73 15.87 -9.74
C THR A 403 -6.45 14.90 -8.59
N SER A 404 -5.47 15.21 -7.74
CA SER A 404 -5.07 14.32 -6.62
C SER A 404 -6.22 14.05 -5.64
N ASP A 405 -7.08 15.04 -5.36
CA ASP A 405 -8.28 14.87 -4.53
C ASP A 405 -9.28 13.88 -5.14
N GLN A 406 -9.44 13.86 -6.47
CA GLN A 406 -10.29 12.87 -7.13
C GLN A 406 -9.66 11.48 -7.15
N LEU A 407 -8.33 11.41 -7.28
CA LEU A 407 -7.59 10.15 -7.19
C LEU A 407 -7.63 9.58 -5.76
N ALA A 408 -7.74 10.41 -4.72
CA ALA A 408 -7.98 9.94 -3.36
C ALA A 408 -9.33 9.19 -3.24
N LEU A 409 -10.37 9.69 -3.91
CA LEU A 409 -11.66 9.01 -3.97
C LEU A 409 -11.58 7.68 -4.72
N LEU A 410 -10.80 7.63 -5.80
CA LEU A 410 -10.52 6.39 -6.53
C LEU A 410 -9.75 5.38 -5.67
N VAL A 411 -8.73 5.82 -4.93
CA VAL A 411 -8.00 4.99 -3.95
C VAL A 411 -8.94 4.37 -2.93
N ALA A 412 -9.91 5.12 -2.42
CA ALA A 412 -10.91 4.58 -1.49
C ALA A 412 -11.78 3.46 -2.10
N ARG A 413 -11.91 3.35 -3.43
CA ARG A 413 -12.67 2.27 -4.09
C ARG A 413 -11.93 0.95 -4.15
N ALA A 414 -10.61 0.95 -3.98
CA ALA A 414 -9.85 -0.28 -3.81
C ALA A 414 -10.40 -1.13 -2.64
N THR A 415 -10.84 -0.48 -1.55
CA THR A 415 -11.49 -1.14 -0.40
C THR A 415 -12.75 -1.91 -0.78
N ALA A 416 -13.59 -1.35 -1.66
CA ALA A 416 -14.81 -2.02 -2.12
C ALA A 416 -14.47 -3.24 -3.02
N GLY A 417 -13.47 -3.12 -3.89
CA GLY A 417 -12.99 -4.26 -4.70
C GLY A 417 -12.35 -5.37 -3.84
N LEU A 418 -11.65 -5.02 -2.76
CA LEU A 418 -11.15 -5.97 -1.77
C LEU A 418 -12.29 -6.71 -1.06
N ALA A 419 -13.30 -5.97 -0.58
CA ALA A 419 -14.44 -6.56 0.12
C ALA A 419 -15.26 -7.48 -0.80
N MET A 420 -15.39 -7.14 -2.09
CA MET A 420 -16.13 -7.93 -3.06
C MET A 420 -15.62 -9.38 -3.18
N VAL A 421 -14.30 -9.59 -3.04
CA VAL A 421 -13.68 -10.93 -3.08
C VAL A 421 -13.56 -11.59 -1.70
N GLY A 422 -14.08 -10.97 -0.65
CA GLY A 422 -14.08 -11.50 0.71
C GLY A 422 -12.89 -11.09 1.58
N SER A 423 -12.15 -10.03 1.22
CA SER A 423 -11.16 -9.45 2.15
C SER A 423 -11.85 -8.86 3.36
N ARG A 424 -11.22 -9.01 4.53
CA ARG A 424 -11.68 -8.42 5.80
C ARG A 424 -10.72 -7.40 6.38
N LEU A 425 -9.69 -6.99 5.62
CA LEU A 425 -8.68 -6.01 6.07
C LEU A 425 -8.13 -6.39 7.45
N SER A 426 -7.60 -7.61 7.55
CA SER A 426 -7.02 -8.14 8.79
C SER A 426 -6.01 -7.15 9.38
N ILE A 427 -5.96 -7.05 10.72
CA ILE A 427 -5.03 -6.11 11.40
C ILE A 427 -3.56 -6.41 11.10
N THR A 428 -3.25 -7.66 10.74
CA THR A 428 -1.92 -8.09 10.30
C THR A 428 -1.80 -8.08 8.77
N SER A 429 -2.69 -7.38 8.08
CA SER A 429 -2.67 -7.15 6.64
C SER A 429 -2.19 -5.74 6.29
N GLY A 430 -1.08 -5.66 5.56
CA GLY A 430 -0.61 -4.40 4.96
C GLY A 430 -1.30 -4.17 3.62
N ASP A 431 -2.34 -3.33 3.61
CA ASP A 431 -3.18 -3.11 2.44
C ASP A 431 -2.98 -1.67 1.95
N PHE A 432 -2.28 -1.50 0.83
CA PHE A 432 -1.90 -0.20 0.29
C PHE A 432 -2.45 -0.01 -1.12
N ALA A 433 -2.86 1.21 -1.44
CA ALA A 433 -3.34 1.55 -2.77
C ALA A 433 -2.76 2.89 -3.24
N ILE A 434 -2.37 2.94 -4.51
CA ILE A 434 -1.94 4.16 -5.20
C ILE A 434 -2.65 4.27 -6.55
N ALA A 435 -3.17 5.45 -6.86
CA ALA A 435 -3.82 5.76 -8.12
C ALA A 435 -3.15 6.96 -8.80
N PHE A 436 -3.05 6.92 -10.13
CA PHE A 436 -2.51 8.04 -10.91
C PHE A 436 -3.17 8.19 -12.29
N SER A 437 -3.13 9.41 -12.83
CA SER A 437 -3.70 9.75 -14.14
C SER A 437 -2.60 10.01 -15.18
N THR A 438 -2.71 9.40 -16.36
CA THR A 438 -1.82 9.63 -17.50
C THR A 438 -2.25 10.78 -18.40
N ALA A 439 -3.43 11.37 -18.16
CA ALA A 439 -4.08 12.31 -19.07
C ALA A 439 -3.27 13.58 -19.35
N LYS A 440 -2.62 14.13 -18.31
CA LYS A 440 -1.85 15.38 -18.38
C LYS A 440 -0.63 15.32 -17.48
N PRO A 441 0.55 14.99 -18.03
CA PRO A 441 1.81 15.11 -17.31
C PRO A 441 2.03 16.53 -16.75
N VAL A 442 2.54 16.58 -15.52
CA VAL A 442 2.78 17.79 -14.74
C VAL A 442 4.27 18.16 -14.85
N PRO A 443 4.64 19.30 -15.45
CA PRO A 443 6.02 19.76 -15.46
C PRO A 443 6.54 20.04 -14.04
N LEU A 444 7.79 19.66 -13.77
CA LEU A 444 8.49 19.89 -12.50
C LEU A 444 9.58 20.97 -12.65
N GLU A 445 10.16 21.43 -11.54
CA GLU A 445 10.92 22.70 -11.32
C GLU A 445 11.71 23.31 -12.50
N LYS A 446 12.34 22.54 -13.39
CA LYS A 446 12.99 23.08 -14.61
C LYS A 446 11.98 23.22 -15.76
N GLY A 447 11.16 24.27 -15.71
CA GLY A 447 10.29 24.67 -16.82
C GLY A 447 8.79 24.64 -16.54
N ALA A 448 8.41 24.34 -15.29
CA ALA A 448 7.02 24.48 -14.85
C ALA A 448 6.63 25.96 -14.79
N PRO A 449 5.46 26.36 -15.34
CA PRO A 449 4.94 27.69 -15.09
C PRO A 449 4.60 27.84 -13.60
N PRO A 450 4.75 29.05 -13.03
CA PRO A 450 4.49 29.29 -11.60
C PRO A 450 3.01 29.04 -11.22
N ILE A 451 2.11 29.06 -12.19
CA ILE A 451 0.71 28.74 -12.05
C ILE A 451 0.38 27.62 -13.04
N GLN A 452 -0.23 26.55 -12.53
CA GLN A 452 -0.65 25.41 -13.34
C GLN A 452 -2.16 25.25 -13.24
N VAL A 453 -2.80 24.99 -14.38
CA VAL A 453 -4.24 24.76 -14.46
C VAL A 453 -4.48 23.27 -14.65
N GLN A 454 -5.23 22.66 -13.72
CA GLN A 454 -5.61 21.26 -13.80
C GLN A 454 -7.07 21.12 -14.27
N THR A 455 -7.32 20.11 -15.09
CA THR A 455 -8.68 19.70 -15.46
C THR A 455 -9.13 18.62 -14.48
N ARG A 456 -10.38 18.73 -14.03
CA ARG A 456 -11.03 17.76 -13.13
C ARG A 456 -12.35 17.30 -13.73
N LEU A 457 -12.84 16.15 -13.27
CA LEU A 457 -14.20 15.71 -13.59
C LEU A 457 -15.25 16.47 -12.79
N SER A 458 -16.46 16.57 -13.35
CA SER A 458 -17.67 16.83 -12.57
C SER A 458 -17.95 15.66 -11.63
N TRP A 459 -18.64 15.95 -10.54
CA TRP A 459 -18.95 14.95 -9.51
C TRP A 459 -19.81 13.80 -10.04
N ASP A 460 -20.76 14.09 -10.93
CA ASP A 460 -21.72 13.12 -11.46
C ASP A 460 -21.05 12.03 -12.32
N GLU A 461 -19.90 12.32 -12.92
CA GLU A 461 -19.16 11.40 -13.79
C GLU A 461 -18.22 10.45 -13.01
N LEU A 462 -18.00 10.72 -11.72
CA LEU A 462 -17.06 9.93 -10.91
C LEU A 462 -17.60 8.53 -10.59
N ASN A 463 -18.92 8.36 -10.44
CA ASN A 463 -19.49 7.07 -10.05
C ASN A 463 -19.23 5.98 -11.10
N THR A 464 -19.34 6.30 -12.39
CA THR A 464 -19.03 5.37 -13.48
C THR A 464 -17.59 4.86 -13.41
N LEU A 465 -16.63 5.76 -13.13
CA LEU A 465 -15.24 5.38 -12.89
C LEU A 465 -15.11 4.51 -11.64
N PHE A 466 -15.80 4.85 -10.55
CA PHE A 466 -15.73 4.10 -9.30
C PHE A 466 -16.22 2.67 -9.46
N ASP A 467 -17.35 2.46 -10.14
CA ASP A 467 -17.88 1.13 -10.40
C ASP A 467 -16.91 0.31 -11.26
N ALA A 468 -16.40 0.90 -12.34
CA ALA A 468 -15.39 0.28 -13.21
C ALA A 468 -14.09 -0.08 -12.44
N ALA A 469 -13.66 0.76 -11.50
CA ALA A 469 -12.48 0.51 -10.68
C ALA A 469 -12.71 -0.61 -9.67
N VAL A 470 -13.88 -0.68 -9.03
CA VAL A 470 -14.24 -1.76 -8.11
C VAL A 470 -14.20 -3.11 -8.83
N GLU A 471 -14.77 -3.19 -10.03
CA GLU A 471 -14.72 -4.41 -10.86
C GLU A 471 -13.27 -4.78 -11.21
N ALA A 472 -12.47 -3.83 -11.66
CA ALA A 472 -11.08 -4.08 -12.05
C ALA A 472 -10.23 -4.54 -10.85
N VAL A 473 -10.43 -3.99 -9.66
CA VAL A 473 -9.73 -4.44 -8.44
C VAL A 473 -10.16 -5.85 -8.02
N ALA A 474 -11.45 -6.16 -8.09
CA ALA A 474 -11.95 -7.49 -7.77
C ALA A 474 -11.41 -8.54 -8.76
N GLU A 475 -11.51 -8.28 -10.06
CA GLU A 475 -11.04 -9.21 -11.09
C GLU A 475 -9.51 -9.36 -11.07
N ALA A 476 -8.73 -8.29 -10.84
CA ALA A 476 -7.28 -8.39 -10.74
C ALA A 476 -6.84 -9.39 -9.65
N GLN A 477 -7.53 -9.43 -8.50
CA GLN A 477 -7.24 -10.40 -7.44
C GLN A 477 -7.56 -11.84 -7.86
N LEU A 478 -8.67 -12.03 -8.56
CA LEU A 478 -9.08 -13.34 -9.07
C LEU A 478 -8.15 -13.82 -10.19
N ASN A 479 -7.73 -12.92 -11.07
CA ASN A 479 -6.74 -13.18 -12.11
C ASN A 479 -5.39 -13.61 -11.52
N ALA A 480 -4.98 -13.04 -10.37
CA ALA A 480 -3.79 -13.50 -9.65
C ALA A 480 -3.88 -14.97 -9.22
N LEU A 481 -5.05 -15.39 -8.72
CA LEU A 481 -5.30 -16.77 -8.30
C LEU A 481 -5.30 -17.72 -9.51
N VAL A 482 -6.03 -17.37 -10.58
CA VAL A 482 -6.09 -18.21 -11.79
C VAL A 482 -4.71 -18.37 -12.43
N ALA A 483 -3.97 -17.28 -12.57
CA ALA A 483 -2.62 -17.30 -13.13
C ALA A 483 -1.64 -18.06 -12.24
N GLY A 484 -1.85 -18.07 -10.91
CA GLY A 484 -1.05 -18.84 -9.96
C GLY A 484 -1.00 -20.35 -10.24
N TYR A 485 -2.03 -20.89 -10.89
CA TYR A 485 -2.15 -22.31 -11.27
C TYR A 485 -1.99 -22.57 -12.78
N GLY A 486 -1.50 -21.58 -13.54
CA GLY A 486 -1.09 -21.79 -14.93
C GLY A 486 -2.20 -21.82 -15.96
N GLY A 487 -3.39 -21.27 -15.65
CA GLY A 487 -4.43 -20.91 -16.62
C GLY A 487 -4.63 -21.89 -17.77
N GLY A 488 -5.03 -23.14 -17.48
CA GLY A 488 -5.32 -24.14 -18.50
C GLY A 488 -6.33 -25.16 -17.99
N ARG A 489 -7.46 -25.28 -18.71
CA ARG A 489 -8.33 -26.46 -18.57
C ARG A 489 -7.48 -27.71 -18.83
N ARG A 490 -7.63 -28.72 -17.97
CA ARG A 490 -7.32 -30.10 -18.32
C ARG A 490 -8.27 -30.60 -19.41
#